data_AF-A0A1V4YVY7-F1
#
_entry.id   AF-A0A1V4YVY7-F1
#
_cell.length_a   1.000
_cell.length_b   1.000
_cell.length_c   1.000
_cell.angle_alpha   90.00
_cell.angle_beta   90.00
_cell.angle_gamma   90.00
#
_symmetry.space_group_name_H-M   'P 1'
#
loop_
_entity.id
_entity.type
_entity.pdbx_description
1 polymer ?
#
loop_
_entity_poly.entity_id
_entity_poly.type
_entity_poly.pdbx_seq_one_letter_code
_entity_poly.pdbx_strand_id
1 'polypeptide(L)'
;MFRGMKKNELTLVRRGFDYWGAFELSKELELVVRQGEPAAVYLVTPEVKYFAIGREPEPDMAGLHIGDVGKKQFSLTLEGAYLIARASDRKKVKVTGQAESLVLYGRDVFGSSITWADESIGQNERVIIANKYGEAIGLGRARYAHDGLFADRVTVTTEADVGLYIRAQSR
;
A
#
# COMPACT_ATOMS: atom_id res chain seq x y z
N MET A 1 -20.92 -9.64 -4.06
CA MET A 1 -20.44 -10.60 -5.06
C MET A 1 -18.94 -10.51 -5.31
N PHE A 2 -18.21 -11.57 -4.97
CA PHE A 2 -16.84 -11.82 -5.44
C PHE A 2 -16.83 -12.39 -6.87
N ARG A 3 -15.85 -11.97 -7.66
CA ARG A 3 -15.66 -12.40 -9.04
C ARG A 3 -14.20 -12.34 -9.48
N GLY A 4 -13.93 -12.92 -10.64
CA GLY A 4 -12.69 -12.68 -11.36
C GLY A 4 -12.51 -11.21 -11.76
N MET A 5 -11.25 -10.81 -11.92
CA MET A 5 -10.85 -9.47 -12.33
C MET A 5 -11.10 -9.26 -13.83
N LYS A 6 -11.67 -8.10 -14.19
CA LYS A 6 -11.84 -7.71 -15.60
C LYS A 6 -10.50 -7.25 -16.19
N LYS A 7 -10.35 -7.31 -17.51
CA LYS A 7 -9.10 -6.92 -18.21
C LYS A 7 -8.64 -5.49 -17.91
N ASN A 8 -9.58 -4.55 -17.82
CA ASN A 8 -9.30 -3.15 -17.49
C ASN A 8 -8.84 -3.00 -16.03
N GLU A 9 -9.50 -3.68 -15.08
CA GLU A 9 -9.11 -3.70 -13.66
C GLU A 9 -7.71 -4.29 -13.48
N LEU A 10 -7.41 -5.40 -14.16
CA LEU A 10 -6.09 -6.02 -14.13
C LEU A 10 -5.01 -5.08 -14.66
N THR A 11 -5.30 -4.33 -15.72
CA THR A 11 -4.39 -3.29 -16.22
C THR A 11 -4.15 -2.21 -15.17
N LEU A 12 -5.19 -1.75 -14.48
CA LEU A 12 -5.07 -0.72 -13.43
C LEU A 12 -4.26 -1.22 -12.23
N VAL A 13 -4.52 -2.45 -11.77
CA VAL A 13 -3.76 -3.08 -10.67
C VAL A 13 -2.29 -3.21 -11.06
N ARG A 14 -1.99 -3.75 -12.24
CA ARG A 14 -0.62 -3.91 -12.73
C ARG A 14 0.14 -2.58 -12.84
N ARG A 15 -0.51 -1.53 -13.36
CA ARG A 15 0.07 -0.17 -13.38
C ARG A 15 0.30 0.36 -11.96
N GLY A 16 -0.64 0.09 -11.05
CA GLY A 16 -0.49 0.43 -9.64
C GLY A 16 0.71 -0.25 -8.99
N PHE A 17 0.92 -1.54 -9.24
CA PHE A 17 2.09 -2.28 -8.75
C PHE A 17 3.39 -1.80 -9.41
N ASP A 18 3.38 -1.49 -10.71
CA ASP A 18 4.54 -0.98 -11.44
C ASP A 18 5.02 0.39 -10.94
N TYR A 19 4.08 1.27 -10.52
CA TYR A 19 4.41 2.52 -9.85
C TYR A 19 5.33 2.32 -8.64
N TRP A 20 5.10 1.24 -7.89
CA TRP A 20 5.93 0.82 -6.74
C TRP A 20 7.06 -0.15 -7.11
N GLY A 21 7.34 -0.35 -8.40
CA GLY A 21 8.41 -1.25 -8.86
C GLY A 21 8.15 -2.73 -8.56
N ALA A 22 6.88 -3.14 -8.42
CA ALA A 22 6.47 -4.50 -8.08
C ALA A 22 5.62 -5.16 -9.20
N PHE A 23 5.86 -4.80 -10.46
CA PHE A 23 5.09 -5.32 -11.60
C PHE A 23 5.16 -6.85 -11.71
N GLU A 24 6.33 -7.46 -11.55
CA GLU A 24 6.47 -8.92 -11.63
C GLU A 24 5.69 -9.64 -10.52
N LEU A 25 5.73 -9.12 -9.28
CA LEU A 25 4.91 -9.63 -8.18
C LEU A 25 3.43 -9.69 -8.56
N SER A 26 2.91 -8.66 -9.23
CA SER A 26 1.49 -8.62 -9.64
C SER A 26 1.06 -9.73 -10.61
N LYS A 27 2.00 -10.42 -11.27
CA LYS A 27 1.72 -11.57 -12.15
C LYS A 27 1.62 -12.88 -11.39
N GLU A 28 2.25 -12.95 -10.22
CA GLU A 28 2.29 -14.14 -9.37
C GLU A 28 1.11 -14.21 -8.40
N LEU A 29 0.46 -13.06 -8.13
CA LEU A 29 -0.65 -12.98 -7.19
C LEU A 29 -1.95 -13.53 -7.77
N GLU A 30 -2.61 -14.38 -6.99
CA GLU A 30 -3.97 -14.82 -7.24
C GLU A 30 -4.97 -13.78 -6.70
N LEU A 31 -5.60 -13.04 -7.60
CA LEU A 31 -6.47 -11.90 -7.26
C LEU A 31 -7.93 -12.17 -7.56
N VAL A 32 -8.80 -11.71 -6.66
CA VAL A 32 -10.26 -11.63 -6.85
C VAL A 32 -10.76 -10.23 -6.55
N VAL A 33 -11.94 -9.89 -7.07
CA VAL A 33 -12.56 -8.57 -6.89
C VAL A 33 -13.90 -8.73 -6.20
N ARG A 34 -14.11 -8.00 -5.11
CA ARG A 34 -15.44 -7.77 -4.53
C ARG A 34 -16.09 -6.59 -5.24
N GLN A 35 -17.29 -6.79 -5.78
CA GLN A 35 -18.04 -5.72 -6.42
C GLN A 35 -18.37 -4.60 -5.43
N GLY A 36 -18.21 -3.35 -5.90
CA GLY A 36 -18.43 -2.12 -5.16
C GLY A 36 -18.00 -0.92 -6.00
N GLU A 37 -18.24 0.29 -5.51
CA GLU A 37 -17.68 1.53 -6.07
C GLU A 37 -16.99 2.30 -4.92
N PRO A 38 -15.65 2.19 -4.75
CA PRO A 38 -14.71 1.48 -5.63
C PRO A 38 -14.74 -0.06 -5.46
N ALA A 39 -14.19 -0.78 -6.44
CA ALA A 39 -14.14 -2.24 -6.41
C ALA A 39 -12.91 -2.71 -5.62
N ALA A 40 -13.12 -3.50 -4.57
CA ALA A 40 -12.05 -3.95 -3.69
C ALA A 40 -11.32 -5.19 -4.24
N VAL A 41 -9.99 -5.16 -4.22
CA VAL A 41 -9.11 -6.22 -4.73
C VAL A 41 -8.53 -7.01 -3.57
N TYR A 42 -8.68 -8.32 -3.64
CA TYR A 42 -8.19 -9.24 -2.62
C TYR A 42 -7.16 -10.20 -3.19
N LEU A 43 -6.09 -10.42 -2.43
CA LEU A 43 -5.15 -11.52 -2.61
C LEU A 43 -5.69 -12.76 -1.90
N VAL A 44 -5.77 -13.88 -2.62
CA VAL A 44 -6.29 -15.15 -2.13
C VAL A 44 -5.36 -16.29 -2.50
N THR A 45 -5.55 -17.46 -1.88
CA THR A 45 -4.94 -18.70 -2.39
C THR A 45 -5.83 -19.29 -3.51
N PRO A 46 -5.30 -20.22 -4.34
CA PRO A 46 -6.11 -20.91 -5.34
C PRO A 46 -7.37 -21.57 -4.78
N GLU A 47 -7.29 -22.16 -3.58
CA GLU A 47 -8.40 -22.80 -2.89
C GLU A 47 -9.46 -21.77 -2.50
N VAL A 48 -9.05 -20.66 -1.89
CA VAL A 48 -9.97 -19.58 -1.49
C VAL A 48 -10.65 -18.97 -2.72
N LYS A 49 -9.93 -18.80 -3.84
CA LYS A 49 -10.50 -18.31 -5.10
C LYS A 49 -11.63 -19.21 -5.60
N TYR A 50 -11.47 -20.53 -5.51
CA TYR A 50 -12.48 -21.51 -5.89
C TYR A 50 -13.75 -21.43 -5.03
N PHE A 51 -13.59 -21.17 -3.73
CA PHE A 51 -14.72 -21.05 -2.80
C PHE A 51 -15.34 -19.64 -2.76
N ALA A 52 -14.61 -18.60 -3.13
CA ALA A 52 -15.10 -17.23 -3.07
C ALA A 52 -16.02 -16.86 -4.23
N ILE A 53 -15.79 -17.41 -5.43
CA ILE A 53 -16.50 -17.00 -6.64
C ILE A 53 -17.68 -17.93 -6.92
N GLY A 54 -18.89 -17.36 -7.01
CA GLY A 54 -20.08 -18.08 -7.48
C GLY A 54 -20.58 -19.17 -6.52
N ARG A 55 -20.39 -18.98 -5.21
CA ARG A 55 -20.85 -19.90 -4.16
C ARG A 55 -21.91 -19.26 -3.27
N GLU A 56 -22.78 -20.11 -2.74
CA GLU A 56 -23.76 -19.75 -1.72
C GLU A 56 -23.52 -20.56 -0.43
N PRO A 57 -23.53 -19.94 0.76
CA PRO A 57 -23.62 -18.49 0.97
C PRO A 57 -22.37 -17.77 0.44
N GLU A 58 -22.55 -16.53 -0.03
CA GLU A 58 -21.42 -15.70 -0.44
C GLU A 58 -20.59 -15.34 0.80
N PRO A 59 -19.25 -15.48 0.77
CA PRO A 59 -18.43 -15.06 1.90
C PRO A 59 -18.41 -13.54 2.03
N ASP A 60 -18.40 -13.04 3.26
CA ASP A 60 -18.28 -11.61 3.54
C ASP A 60 -16.90 -11.06 3.19
N MET A 61 -15.85 -11.89 3.27
CA MET A 61 -14.46 -11.54 2.98
C MET A 61 -13.74 -12.73 2.35
N ALA A 62 -12.74 -12.48 1.52
CA ALA A 62 -11.93 -13.53 0.91
C ALA A 62 -10.46 -13.11 0.88
N GLY A 63 -9.62 -13.72 1.73
CA GLY A 63 -8.19 -13.43 1.77
C GLY A 63 -7.87 -12.03 2.29
N LEU A 64 -6.87 -11.39 1.68
CA LEU A 64 -6.30 -10.12 2.13
C LEU A 64 -6.68 -8.97 1.18
N HIS A 65 -7.35 -7.93 1.68
CA HIS A 65 -7.63 -6.72 0.90
C HIS A 65 -6.34 -5.93 0.67
N ILE A 66 -5.92 -5.80 -0.60
CA ILE A 66 -4.64 -5.17 -0.97
C ILE A 66 -4.80 -3.79 -1.62
N GLY A 67 -6.03 -3.40 -1.93
CA GLY A 67 -6.31 -2.10 -2.54
C GLY A 67 -7.65 -2.07 -3.26
N ASP A 68 -7.94 -0.91 -3.83
CA ASP A 68 -9.21 -0.60 -4.49
C ASP A 68 -8.98 -0.11 -5.91
N VAL A 69 -9.75 -0.66 -6.86
CA VAL A 69 -9.77 -0.18 -8.24
C VAL A 69 -10.87 0.85 -8.38
N GLY A 70 -10.45 2.11 -8.53
CA GLY A 70 -11.32 3.21 -8.90
C GLY A 70 -11.46 3.34 -10.43
N LYS A 71 -12.09 4.44 -10.88
CA LYS A 71 -12.32 4.69 -12.31
C LYS A 71 -11.05 4.82 -13.14
N LYS A 72 -9.96 5.35 -12.54
CA LYS A 72 -8.72 5.70 -13.26
C LYS A 72 -7.46 5.09 -12.68
N GLN A 73 -7.49 4.63 -11.44
CA GLN A 73 -6.29 4.17 -10.74
C GLN A 73 -6.61 3.08 -9.74
N PHE A 74 -5.59 2.29 -9.43
CA PHE A 74 -5.57 1.39 -8.29
C PHE A 74 -4.99 2.15 -7.07
N SER A 75 -5.70 2.11 -5.96
CA SER A 75 -5.26 2.70 -4.69
C SER A 75 -4.86 1.59 -3.75
N LEU A 76 -3.59 1.57 -3.37
CA LEU A 76 -3.01 0.55 -2.48
C LEU A 76 -3.50 0.74 -1.04
N THR A 77 -3.86 -0.35 -0.35
CA THR A 77 -4.04 -0.37 1.11
C THR A 77 -2.70 -0.52 1.83
N LEU A 78 -2.71 -0.49 3.16
CA LEU A 78 -1.48 -0.68 3.93
C LEU A 78 -0.96 -2.13 3.84
N GLU A 79 -1.87 -3.10 3.77
CA GLU A 79 -1.55 -4.52 3.57
C GLU A 79 -0.90 -4.74 2.20
N GLY A 80 -1.44 -4.09 1.16
CA GLY A 80 -0.82 -4.04 -0.16
C GLY A 80 0.57 -3.40 -0.12
N ALA A 81 0.74 -2.32 0.64
CA ALA A 81 2.03 -1.67 0.84
C ALA A 81 3.04 -2.60 1.54
N TYR A 82 2.60 -3.37 2.53
CA TYR A 82 3.44 -4.35 3.21
C TYR A 82 3.95 -5.44 2.26
N LEU A 83 3.08 -5.98 1.39
CA LEU A 83 3.48 -6.94 0.35
C LEU A 83 4.50 -6.34 -0.62
N ILE A 84 4.22 -5.13 -1.13
CA ILE A 84 5.08 -4.45 -2.09
C ILE A 84 6.43 -4.09 -1.48
N ALA A 85 6.47 -3.63 -0.22
CA ALA A 85 7.70 -3.26 0.46
C ALA A 85 8.68 -4.44 0.62
N ARG A 86 8.18 -5.68 0.64
CA ARG A 86 9.02 -6.88 0.65
C ARG A 86 9.64 -7.21 -0.71
N ALA A 87 9.01 -6.77 -1.80
CA ALA A 87 9.44 -7.07 -3.16
C ALA A 87 10.21 -5.92 -3.83
N SER A 88 10.01 -4.68 -3.38
CA SER A 88 10.62 -3.50 -3.97
C SER A 88 10.96 -2.41 -2.95
N ASP A 89 12.00 -1.66 -3.25
CA ASP A 89 12.42 -0.45 -2.54
C ASP A 89 11.99 0.83 -3.28
N ARG A 90 11.33 0.74 -4.45
CA ARG A 90 10.88 1.91 -5.21
C ARG A 90 9.83 2.71 -4.44
N LYS A 91 9.94 4.05 -4.49
CA LYS A 91 9.10 5.03 -3.78
C LYS A 91 9.03 4.77 -2.26
N LYS A 92 10.08 4.22 -1.67
CA LYS A 92 10.16 3.94 -0.23
C LYS A 92 11.04 4.96 0.49
N VAL A 93 10.65 5.32 1.71
CA VAL A 93 11.46 6.07 2.67
C VAL A 93 11.65 5.23 3.93
N LYS A 94 12.87 5.11 4.42
CA LYS A 94 13.19 4.39 5.68
C LYS A 94 13.45 5.42 6.78
N VAL A 95 12.81 5.25 7.93
CA VAL A 95 12.88 6.18 9.05
C VAL A 95 13.59 5.57 10.27
N THR A 96 14.05 6.44 11.16
CA THR A 96 14.58 6.04 12.48
C THR A 96 13.49 5.38 13.34
N GLY A 97 13.88 4.61 14.37
CA GLY A 97 12.93 3.99 15.30
C GLY A 97 12.09 4.98 16.11
N GLN A 98 12.64 6.17 16.40
CA GLN A 98 11.87 7.25 17.04
C GLN A 98 10.77 7.76 16.10
N ALA A 99 11.10 7.98 14.82
CA ALA A 99 10.11 8.41 13.84
C ALA A 99 9.10 7.30 13.51
N GLU A 100 9.50 6.03 13.48
CA GLU A 100 8.58 4.89 13.37
C GLU A 100 7.47 4.98 14.41
N SER A 101 7.83 5.18 15.68
CA SER A 101 6.86 5.34 16.77
C SER A 101 5.90 6.50 16.53
N LEU A 102 6.40 7.65 16.04
CA LEU A 102 5.58 8.83 15.75
C LEU A 102 4.64 8.62 14.56
N VAL A 103 5.12 7.97 13.50
CA VAL A 103 4.31 7.63 12.31
C VAL A 103 3.16 6.70 12.70
N LEU A 104 3.41 5.73 13.58
CA LEU A 104 2.37 4.87 14.15
C LEU A 104 1.37 5.61 15.05
N TYR A 105 1.54 6.92 15.30
CA TYR A 105 0.54 7.80 15.90
C TYR A 105 -0.03 8.83 14.90
N GLY A 106 0.16 8.60 13.60
CA GLY A 106 -0.32 9.47 12.53
C GLY A 106 0.49 10.76 12.38
N ARG A 107 1.70 10.86 12.93
CA ARG A 107 2.55 12.03 12.73
C ARG A 107 3.23 12.00 11.36
N ASP A 108 3.44 13.18 10.80
CA ASP A 108 4.25 13.39 9.61
C ASP A 108 5.73 13.11 9.88
N VAL A 109 6.49 12.80 8.82
CA VAL A 109 7.92 12.51 8.91
C VAL A 109 8.73 13.78 8.71
N PHE A 110 9.62 14.03 9.67
CA PHE A 110 10.64 15.06 9.57
C PHE A 110 11.85 14.52 8.79
N GLY A 111 12.41 15.33 7.90
CA GLY A 111 13.47 14.88 7.00
C GLY A 111 14.75 14.42 7.72
N SER A 112 15.06 15.03 8.87
CA SER A 112 16.18 14.59 9.73
C SER A 112 15.98 13.20 10.34
N SER A 113 14.78 12.64 10.26
CA SER A 113 14.48 11.26 10.70
C SER A 113 14.49 10.23 9.56
N ILE A 114 14.74 10.65 8.31
CA ILE A 114 14.86 9.74 7.17
C ILE A 114 16.31 9.26 7.09
N THR A 115 16.51 7.95 7.16
CA THR A 115 17.85 7.32 7.07
C THR A 115 18.21 6.92 5.66
N TRP A 116 17.20 6.72 4.79
CA TRP A 116 17.37 6.36 3.39
C TRP A 116 16.07 6.65 2.64
N ALA A 117 16.16 7.04 1.36
CA ALA A 117 15.02 7.23 0.49
C ALA A 117 15.37 6.78 -0.94
N ASP A 118 14.40 6.24 -1.66
CA ASP A 118 14.55 5.97 -3.09
C ASP A 118 14.84 7.26 -3.88
N GLU A 119 15.83 7.22 -4.75
CA GLU A 119 16.25 8.34 -5.60
C GLU A 119 15.19 8.72 -6.63
N SER A 120 14.32 7.78 -7.00
CA SER A 120 13.25 8.05 -7.96
C SER A 120 12.10 8.89 -7.41
N ILE A 121 12.06 9.18 -6.10
CA ILE A 121 10.97 9.92 -5.47
C ILE A 121 10.94 11.37 -5.95
N GLY A 122 9.83 11.73 -6.61
CA GLY A 122 9.50 13.08 -7.02
C GLY A 122 8.68 13.82 -5.96
N GLN A 123 8.58 15.13 -6.16
CA GLN A 123 7.71 15.98 -5.35
C GLN A 123 6.24 15.59 -5.54
N ASN A 124 5.47 15.61 -4.44
CA ASN A 124 4.04 15.32 -4.38
C ASN A 124 3.66 13.87 -4.72
N GLU A 125 4.64 12.98 -4.80
CA GLU A 125 4.41 11.55 -5.05
C GLU A 125 4.03 10.81 -3.77
N ARG A 126 3.32 9.69 -3.94
CA ARG A 126 3.02 8.79 -2.83
C ARG A 126 4.26 7.94 -2.54
N VAL A 127 4.50 7.69 -1.26
CA VAL A 127 5.64 6.90 -0.78
C VAL A 127 5.19 5.86 0.23
N ILE A 128 5.93 4.76 0.31
CA ILE A 128 5.84 3.81 1.42
C ILE A 128 6.77 4.31 2.51
N ILE A 129 6.22 4.55 3.71
CA ILE A 129 7.01 4.84 4.90
C ILE A 129 7.35 3.49 5.53
N ALA A 130 8.65 3.22 5.66
CA ALA A 130 9.17 1.97 6.18
C ALA A 130 10.05 2.19 7.42
N ASN A 131 10.09 1.19 8.30
CA ASN A 131 11.06 1.19 9.39
C ASN A 131 12.48 0.88 8.90
N LYS A 132 13.45 0.85 9.82
CA LYS A 132 14.86 0.54 9.51
C LYS A 132 15.07 -0.86 8.90
N TYR A 133 14.11 -1.78 9.06
CA TYR A 133 14.13 -3.13 8.49
C TYR A 133 13.50 -3.19 7.10
N GLY A 134 12.96 -2.07 6.59
CA GLY A 134 12.30 -2.00 5.29
C GLY A 134 10.84 -2.45 5.29
N GLU A 135 10.25 -2.69 6.46
CA GLU A 135 8.85 -3.07 6.60
C GLU A 135 7.95 -1.83 6.49
N ALA A 136 6.88 -1.91 5.70
CA ALA A 136 5.93 -0.81 5.58
C ALA A 136 5.19 -0.58 6.91
N ILE A 137 5.29 0.64 7.43
CA ILE A 137 4.59 1.09 8.64
C ILE A 137 3.53 2.15 8.33
N GLY A 138 3.56 2.71 7.12
CA GLY A 138 2.58 3.68 6.65
C GLY A 138 2.69 3.98 5.16
N LEU A 139 1.69 4.71 4.68
CA LEU A 139 1.69 5.36 3.38
C LEU A 139 1.76 6.86 3.61
N GLY A 140 2.48 7.56 2.75
CA GLY A 140 2.63 9.01 2.84
C GLY A 140 2.75 9.68 1.50
N ARG A 141 2.96 11.00 1.54
CA ARG A 141 3.16 11.86 0.38
C ARG A 141 4.39 12.73 0.57
N ALA A 142 5.34 12.58 -0.34
CA ALA A 142 6.57 13.37 -0.35
C ALA A 142 6.25 14.85 -0.69
N ARG A 143 6.68 15.79 0.15
CA ARG A 143 6.50 17.23 -0.07
C ARG A 143 7.56 17.82 -1.00
N TYR A 144 8.65 17.09 -1.20
CA TYR A 144 9.82 17.46 -1.99
C TYR A 144 10.30 16.24 -2.78
N ALA A 145 11.09 16.46 -3.84
CA ALA A 145 11.84 15.38 -4.49
C ALA A 145 12.96 14.86 -3.58
N HIS A 146 13.61 13.75 -3.97
CA HIS A 146 14.66 13.06 -3.21
C HIS A 146 15.61 13.99 -2.43
N ASP A 147 16.27 14.93 -3.12
CA ASP A 147 17.26 15.84 -2.52
C ASP A 147 16.69 16.68 -1.36
N GLY A 148 15.40 17.01 -1.42
CA GLY A 148 14.71 17.79 -0.40
C GLY A 148 14.13 16.98 0.75
N LEU A 149 14.15 15.64 0.67
CA LEU A 149 13.56 14.76 1.69
C LEU A 149 14.32 14.79 3.01
N PHE A 150 15.63 15.03 2.98
CA PHE A 150 16.50 15.03 4.16
C PHE A 150 16.59 16.40 4.87
N ALA A 151 15.81 17.39 4.42
CA ALA A 151 15.81 18.73 5.02
C ALA A 151 15.28 18.70 6.47
N ASP A 152 15.77 19.62 7.31
CA ASP A 152 15.35 19.78 8.71
C ASP A 152 13.97 20.46 8.83
N ARG A 153 12.95 19.81 8.26
CA ARG A 153 11.53 20.18 8.28
C ARG A 153 10.68 18.95 8.02
N VAL A 154 9.36 19.09 8.08
CA VAL A 154 8.44 18.03 7.63
C VAL A 154 8.58 17.83 6.12
N THR A 155 8.91 16.62 5.68
CA THR A 155 9.15 16.29 4.27
C THR A 155 8.25 15.20 3.72
N VAL A 156 7.59 14.39 4.58
CA VAL A 156 6.56 13.43 4.15
C VAL A 156 5.32 13.62 5.03
N THR A 157 4.17 13.84 4.39
CA THR A 157 2.87 13.84 5.07
C THR A 157 2.37 12.40 5.21
N THR A 158 1.96 11.97 6.39
CA THR A 158 1.41 10.62 6.60
C THR A 158 -0.05 10.57 6.15
N GLU A 159 -0.40 9.64 5.26
CA GLU A 159 -1.76 9.44 4.74
C GLU A 159 -2.47 8.27 5.43
N ALA A 160 -1.74 7.21 5.79
CA ALA A 160 -2.23 6.06 6.53
C ALA A 160 -1.10 5.40 7.33
N ASP A 161 -1.40 4.88 8.52
CA ASP A 161 -0.43 4.21 9.40
C ASP A 161 -1.00 2.92 10.01
N VAL A 162 -0.13 1.96 10.35
CA VAL A 162 -0.56 0.67 10.96
C VAL A 162 -1.25 0.91 12.30
N GLY A 163 -0.85 1.95 13.04
CA GLY A 163 -1.46 2.30 14.30
C GLY A 163 -2.94 2.67 14.20
N LEU A 164 -3.44 3.04 13.01
CA LEU A 164 -4.86 3.23 12.77
C LEU A 164 -5.68 2.00 13.16
N TYR A 165 -5.20 0.79 12.85
CA TYR A 165 -5.88 -0.46 13.19
C TYR A 165 -5.93 -0.74 14.70
N ILE A 166 -4.98 -0.19 15.46
CA ILE A 166 -4.91 -0.36 16.91
C ILE A 166 -5.79 0.68 17.60
N ARG A 167 -5.79 1.92 17.09
CA ARG A 167 -6.55 3.04 17.68
C ARG A 167 -8.04 2.99 17.35
N ALA A 168 -8.43 2.48 16.19
CA ALA A 168 -9.81 2.50 15.70
C ALA A 168 -10.68 1.33 16.21
N GLN A 169 -10.18 0.50 17.13
CA GLN A 169 -11.01 -0.52 17.80
C GLN A 169 -11.89 0.13 18.87
N SER A 170 -13.00 0.73 18.43
CA SER A 170 -14.11 1.00 19.33
C SER A 170 -14.75 -0.35 19.70
N ARG A 171 -14.79 -0.66 21.00
CA ARG A 171 -15.51 -1.81 21.56
C ARG A 171 -17.01 -1.75 21.27
#